data_AF-A0A9P6PGM7-F1
#
_entry.id   AF-A0A9P6PGM7-F1
#
_cell.length_a   1.000
_cell.length_b   1.000
_cell.length_c   1.000
_cell.angle_alpha   90.00
_cell.angle_beta   90.00
_cell.angle_gamma   90.00
#
_symmetry.space_group_name_H-M   'P 1'
#
loop_
_entity.id
_entity.type
_entity.pdbx_description
1 polymer ?
#
loop_
_entity_poly.entity_id
_entity_poly.type
_entity_poly.pdbx_seq_one_letter_code
_entity_poly.pdbx_strand_id
1 'polypeptide(L)'
;MEARVGSQRKVRKRDFNKLFKNIRAAFYWSQESRNSLAHHLTNNGWNVVVCPSEADIAIADDCQPKDIVVSGDSDMLIYDTVETVWRPLSRGRFLVYELAAVMDHLSISRAQLTTLGIVSKNDYSSNLTRLGISANYKIVKSLEKTETDVQKLIQQYLVHSDVVCKNPSATHFQAATKVFVHRTFTAPDSTIPLHTPGQEATAQDSAQQCGAVKDIFERLEVLRLQLRESKK
;
A
#
# COMPACT_ATOMS: atom_id res chain seq x y z
N MET A 1 -10.23 39.28 -17.91
CA MET A 1 -8.79 39.49 -17.62
C MET A 1 -8.07 38.16 -17.84
N GLU A 2 -7.27 38.01 -18.90
CA GLU A 2 -6.63 36.72 -19.23
C GLU A 2 -5.27 36.59 -18.54
N ALA A 3 -5.13 35.60 -17.65
CA ALA A 3 -3.86 35.29 -17.00
C ALA A 3 -2.86 34.70 -18.02
N ARG A 4 -1.64 35.26 -18.06
CA ARG A 4 -0.51 34.80 -18.91
C ARG A 4 0.69 34.50 -18.00
N VAL A 5 1.50 33.51 -18.37
CA VAL A 5 2.70 33.10 -17.63
C VAL A 5 3.90 33.12 -18.58
N GLY A 6 5.00 33.77 -18.20
CA GLY A 6 6.22 33.86 -19.01
C GLY A 6 6.00 34.57 -20.36
N SER A 7 6.62 34.06 -21.44
CA SER A 7 6.70 34.60 -22.82
C SER A 7 5.36 34.78 -23.56
N GLN A 8 4.40 35.49 -22.95
CA GLN A 8 3.05 35.78 -23.43
C GLN A 8 2.19 34.57 -23.82
N ARG A 9 2.52 33.37 -23.33
CA ARG A 9 1.75 32.17 -23.64
C ARG A 9 0.45 32.14 -22.84
N LYS A 10 -0.68 31.95 -23.53
CA LYS A 10 -2.01 31.82 -22.93
C LYS A 10 -2.06 30.55 -22.07
N VAL A 11 -2.43 30.69 -20.80
CA VAL A 11 -2.54 29.56 -19.86
C VAL A 11 -3.71 28.66 -20.27
N ARG A 12 -3.45 27.37 -20.41
CA ARG A 12 -4.45 26.36 -20.80
C ARG A 12 -4.81 25.48 -19.61
N LYS A 13 -5.97 24.82 -19.66
CA LYS A 13 -6.43 23.84 -18.64
C LYS A 13 -5.36 22.80 -18.28
N ARG A 14 -4.56 22.36 -19.26
CA ARG A 14 -3.45 21.41 -19.05
C ARG A 14 -2.36 21.96 -18.11
N ASP A 15 -2.11 23.27 -18.16
CA ASP A 15 -1.07 23.91 -17.36
C ASP A 15 -1.54 23.99 -15.89
N PHE A 16 -2.83 24.27 -15.67
CA PHE A 16 -3.46 24.15 -14.36
C PHE A 16 -3.44 22.71 -13.84
N ASN A 17 -3.77 21.70 -14.66
CA ASN A 17 -3.71 20.30 -14.23
C ASN A 17 -2.28 19.89 -13.84
N LYS A 18 -1.26 20.36 -14.57
CA LYS A 18 0.15 20.13 -14.24
C LYS A 18 0.53 20.81 -12.93
N LEU A 19 0.10 22.05 -12.74
CA LEU A 19 0.31 22.79 -11.49
C LEU A 19 -0.37 22.09 -10.30
N PHE A 20 -1.64 21.71 -10.41
CA PHE A 20 -2.35 20.95 -9.37
C PHE A 20 -1.69 19.61 -9.07
N LYS A 21 -1.18 18.90 -10.09
CA LYS A 21 -0.41 17.67 -9.89
C LYS A 21 0.85 17.95 -9.06
N ASN A 22 1.59 19.00 -9.39
CA ASN A 22 2.81 19.37 -8.68
C ASN A 22 2.53 19.84 -7.25
N ILE A 23 1.49 20.64 -7.03
CA ILE A 23 1.07 21.09 -5.69
C ILE A 23 0.64 19.90 -4.83
N ARG A 24 -0.14 18.97 -5.37
CA ARG A 24 -0.51 17.74 -4.65
C ARG A 24 0.71 16.88 -4.33
N ALA A 25 1.66 16.77 -5.25
CA ALA A 25 2.90 16.02 -5.02
C ALA A 25 3.83 16.72 -4.00
N ALA A 26 3.69 18.04 -3.82
CA ALA A 26 4.38 18.80 -2.78
C ALA A 26 3.74 18.64 -1.40
N PHE A 27 2.52 18.08 -1.32
CA PHE A 27 1.91 17.78 -0.04
C PHE A 27 2.64 16.61 0.61
N TYR A 28 3.36 16.93 1.69
CA TYR A 28 4.10 15.97 2.49
C TYR A 28 3.43 15.86 3.86
N TRP A 29 3.23 14.64 4.34
CA TRP A 29 2.67 14.41 5.66
C TRP A 29 3.80 14.38 6.69
N SER A 30 4.04 15.52 7.34
CA SER A 30 5.15 15.67 8.29
C SER A 30 5.06 14.71 9.47
N GLN A 31 6.21 14.38 10.06
CA GLN A 31 6.25 13.56 11.27
C GLN A 31 5.43 14.20 12.40
N GLU A 32 5.52 15.52 12.56
CA GLU A 32 4.72 16.27 13.53
C GLU A 32 3.21 16.11 13.28
N SER A 33 2.77 16.25 12.03
CA SER A 33 1.35 16.07 11.67
C SER A 33 0.87 14.63 11.93
N ARG A 34 1.71 13.63 11.67
CA ARG A 34 1.43 12.22 11.97
C ARG A 34 1.31 11.97 13.47
N ASN A 35 2.25 12.51 14.25
CA ASN A 35 2.23 12.41 15.72
C ASN A 35 1.01 13.12 16.32
N SER A 36 0.68 14.31 15.81
CA SER A 36 -0.51 15.07 16.24
C SER A 36 -1.79 14.28 15.99
N LEU A 37 -1.94 13.66 14.81
CA LEU A 37 -3.07 12.79 14.52
C LEU A 37 -3.11 11.58 15.46
N ALA A 38 -1.97 10.90 15.66
CA ALA A 38 -1.87 9.75 16.55
C ALA A 38 -2.32 10.10 17.97
N HIS A 39 -1.79 11.19 18.55
CA HIS A 39 -2.22 11.67 19.86
C HIS A 39 -3.71 11.97 19.93
N HIS A 40 -4.25 12.61 18.89
CA HIS A 40 -5.68 12.92 18.85
C HIS A 40 -6.54 11.65 18.81
N LEU A 41 -6.20 10.67 17.97
CA LEU A 41 -6.93 9.40 17.88
C LEU A 41 -6.87 8.63 19.20
N THR A 42 -5.69 8.55 19.82
CA THR A 42 -5.52 7.93 21.16
C THR A 42 -6.40 8.61 22.20
N ASN A 43 -6.44 9.94 22.22
CA ASN A 43 -7.29 10.71 23.14
C ASN A 43 -8.79 10.48 22.91
N ASN A 44 -9.19 10.05 21.72
CA ASN A 44 -10.57 9.65 21.40
C ASN A 44 -10.82 8.15 21.60
N GLY A 45 -9.93 7.45 22.30
CA GLY A 45 -10.08 6.04 22.68
C GLY A 45 -9.76 5.04 21.57
N TRP A 46 -9.08 5.45 20.49
CA TRP A 46 -8.54 4.53 19.50
C TRP A 46 -7.25 3.90 20.01
N ASN A 47 -7.03 2.63 19.68
CA ASN A 47 -5.71 2.02 19.81
C ASN A 47 -4.87 2.44 18.60
N VAL A 48 -3.79 3.19 18.83
CA VAL A 48 -2.92 3.70 17.76
C VAL A 48 -1.55 3.08 17.91
N VAL A 49 -1.12 2.36 16.88
CA VAL A 49 0.21 1.76 16.79
C VAL A 49 1.06 2.60 15.85
N VAL A 50 2.18 3.14 16.37
CA VAL A 50 3.17 3.84 15.56
C VAL A 50 4.28 2.87 15.20
N CYS A 51 4.39 2.55 13.91
CA CYS A 51 5.36 1.58 13.42
C CYS A 51 6.72 2.24 13.16
N PRO A 52 7.84 1.55 13.40
CA PRO A 52 9.19 2.09 13.13
C PRO A 52 9.48 2.24 11.63
N SER A 53 8.76 1.50 10.79
CA SER A 53 8.97 1.44 9.34
C SER A 53 7.63 1.31 8.61
N GLU A 54 7.30 0.13 8.08
CA GLU A 54 6.12 -0.10 7.25
C GLU A 54 4.93 -0.53 8.10
N ALA A 55 3.84 0.20 7.99
CA ALA A 55 2.59 -0.14 8.66
C ALA A 55 2.03 -1.49 8.18
N ASP A 56 2.29 -1.83 6.92
CA ASP A 56 1.82 -3.03 6.25
C ASP A 56 2.28 -4.32 6.95
N ILE A 57 3.54 -4.36 7.37
CA ILE A 57 4.11 -5.47 8.15
C ILE A 57 3.43 -5.58 9.52
N ALA A 58 3.29 -4.47 10.24
CA ALA A 58 2.66 -4.48 11.56
C ALA A 58 1.18 -4.87 11.48
N ILE A 59 0.46 -4.41 10.44
CA ILE A 59 -0.92 -4.83 10.18
C ILE A 59 -0.95 -6.34 9.93
N ALA A 60 -0.07 -6.88 9.09
CA ALA A 60 -0.02 -8.31 8.82
C ALA A 60 0.32 -9.15 10.07
N ASP A 61 1.17 -8.65 10.96
CA ASP A 61 1.53 -9.33 12.21
C ASP A 61 0.41 -9.30 13.25
N ASP A 62 -0.28 -8.17 13.38
CA ASP A 62 -1.36 -8.01 14.35
C ASP A 62 -2.69 -8.62 13.88
N CYS A 63 -2.90 -8.73 12.56
CA CYS A 63 -4.15 -9.19 11.96
C CYS A 63 -4.52 -10.62 12.41
N GLN A 64 -5.68 -10.76 13.04
CA GLN A 64 -6.25 -12.03 13.46
C GLN A 64 -7.30 -12.53 12.46
N PRO A 65 -7.67 -13.82 12.50
CA PRO A 65 -8.76 -14.34 11.70
C PRO A 65 -10.05 -13.53 11.90
N LYS A 66 -10.75 -13.23 10.81
CA LYS A 66 -11.96 -12.36 10.76
C LYS A 66 -11.72 -10.86 11.02
N ASP A 67 -10.48 -10.40 11.18
CA ASP A 67 -10.21 -8.97 11.13
C ASP A 67 -10.42 -8.42 9.72
N ILE A 68 -10.73 -7.12 9.67
CA ILE A 68 -10.95 -6.38 8.43
C ILE A 68 -9.87 -5.32 8.31
N VAL A 69 -9.02 -5.44 7.30
CA VAL A 69 -8.00 -4.43 6.99
C VAL A 69 -8.62 -3.38 6.08
N VAL A 70 -8.55 -2.11 6.48
CA VAL A 70 -9.05 -1.00 5.69
C VAL A 70 -7.87 -0.28 5.06
N SER A 71 -7.62 -0.51 3.76
CA SER A 71 -6.50 0.11 3.07
C SER A 71 -6.80 0.40 1.60
N GLY A 72 -6.23 1.49 1.10
CA GLY A 72 -6.18 1.78 -0.34
C GLY A 72 -5.09 0.98 -1.07
N ASP A 73 -4.16 0.41 -0.31
CA ASP A 73 -3.01 -0.35 -0.79
C ASP A 73 -3.39 -1.79 -1.15
N SER A 74 -2.92 -2.24 -2.31
CA SER A 74 -3.16 -3.60 -2.79
C SER A 74 -2.23 -4.63 -2.17
N ASP A 75 -1.13 -4.20 -1.56
CA ASP A 75 -0.15 -5.12 -0.95
C ASP A 75 -0.75 -5.87 0.25
N MET A 76 -1.81 -5.33 0.85
CA MET A 76 -2.62 -6.02 1.87
C MET A 76 -3.22 -7.34 1.39
N LEU A 77 -3.43 -7.51 0.08
CA LEU A 77 -4.03 -8.72 -0.46
C LEU A 77 -3.08 -9.93 -0.46
N ILE A 78 -1.77 -9.71 -0.32
CA ILE A 78 -0.75 -10.75 -0.51
C ILE A 78 -0.14 -11.27 0.79
N TYR A 79 -0.37 -10.59 1.92
CA TYR A 79 -0.04 -11.12 3.25
C TYR A 79 -0.97 -12.28 3.60
N ASP A 80 -0.39 -13.36 4.11
CA ASP A 80 -1.08 -14.62 4.41
C ASP A 80 -2.09 -14.53 5.56
N THR A 81 -1.86 -13.64 6.53
CA THR A 81 -2.76 -13.39 7.68
C THR A 81 -3.98 -12.53 7.37
N VAL A 82 -3.93 -11.71 6.32
CA VAL A 82 -5.01 -10.76 6.01
C VAL A 82 -6.11 -11.45 5.24
N GLU A 83 -7.26 -11.75 5.84
CA GLU A 83 -8.34 -12.50 5.17
C GLU A 83 -9.33 -11.61 4.41
N THR A 84 -9.56 -10.39 4.91
CA THR A 84 -10.54 -9.45 4.37
C THR A 84 -9.96 -8.05 4.25
N VAL A 85 -10.05 -7.47 3.05
CA VAL A 85 -9.63 -6.08 2.79
C VAL A 85 -10.82 -5.24 2.34
N TRP A 86 -11.05 -4.11 3.02
CA TRP A 86 -12.00 -3.09 2.62
C TRP A 86 -11.25 -1.94 1.98
N ARG A 87 -11.36 -1.82 0.66
CA ARG A 87 -10.73 -0.73 -0.09
C ARG A 87 -11.66 0.47 -0.13
N PRO A 88 -11.28 1.62 0.48
CA PRO A 88 -12.10 2.82 0.43
C PRO A 88 -12.23 3.36 -1.00
N LEU A 89 -13.46 3.68 -1.39
CA LEU A 89 -13.81 4.35 -2.64
C LEU A 89 -14.32 5.76 -2.36
N SER A 90 -14.51 6.55 -3.42
CA SER A 90 -15.18 7.84 -3.31
C SER A 90 -16.62 7.69 -2.78
N ARG A 91 -17.05 8.71 -2.02
CA ARG A 91 -18.40 8.82 -1.43
C ARG A 91 -18.71 7.77 -0.36
N GLY A 92 -17.73 7.41 0.47
CA GLY A 92 -17.94 6.55 1.64
C GLY A 92 -18.32 5.10 1.29
N ARG A 93 -18.01 4.65 0.07
CA ARG A 93 -18.23 3.27 -0.35
C ARG A 93 -16.96 2.44 -0.15
N PHE A 94 -17.12 1.14 0.00
CA PHE A 94 -16.01 0.19 0.09
C PHE A 94 -16.13 -0.87 -0.99
N LEU A 95 -14.99 -1.25 -1.55
CA LEU A 95 -14.87 -2.49 -2.31
C LEU A 95 -14.33 -3.55 -1.35
N VAL A 96 -15.08 -4.62 -1.16
CA VAL A 96 -14.76 -5.68 -0.21
C VAL A 96 -14.07 -6.82 -0.95
N TYR A 97 -12.89 -7.18 -0.48
CA TYR A 97 -12.14 -8.34 -0.94
C TYR A 97 -12.09 -9.37 0.18
N GLU A 98 -12.97 -10.36 0.11
CA GLU A 98 -12.84 -11.60 0.89
C GLU A 98 -11.89 -12.52 0.13
N LEU A 99 -10.70 -12.76 0.68
CA LEU A 99 -9.63 -13.39 -0.10
C LEU A 99 -9.92 -14.85 -0.43
N ALA A 100 -10.71 -15.55 0.37
CA ALA A 100 -11.23 -16.87 0.01
C ALA A 100 -11.99 -16.82 -1.33
N ALA A 101 -12.96 -15.91 -1.45
CA ALA A 101 -13.73 -15.73 -2.69
C ALA A 101 -12.88 -15.27 -3.88
N VAL A 102 -11.89 -14.40 -3.63
CA VAL A 102 -10.94 -13.95 -4.66
C VAL A 102 -10.10 -15.13 -5.16
N MET A 103 -9.54 -15.93 -4.26
CA MET A 103 -8.75 -17.11 -4.58
C MET A 103 -9.56 -18.16 -5.33
N ASP A 104 -10.81 -18.41 -4.92
CA ASP A 104 -11.73 -19.31 -5.60
C ASP A 104 -12.03 -18.84 -7.03
N HIS A 105 -12.33 -17.55 -7.20
CA HIS A 105 -12.59 -16.96 -8.50
C HIS A 105 -11.37 -17.03 -9.44
N LEU A 106 -10.18 -16.82 -8.89
CA LEU A 106 -8.92 -16.93 -9.63
C LEU A 106 -8.45 -18.38 -9.79
N SER A 107 -9.02 -19.31 -9.03
CA SER A 107 -8.63 -20.71 -8.94
C SER A 107 -7.14 -20.89 -8.63
N ILE A 108 -6.65 -20.16 -7.62
CA ILE A 108 -5.26 -20.22 -7.12
C ILE A 108 -5.26 -20.36 -5.60
N SER A 109 -4.21 -20.96 -5.04
CA SER A 109 -4.03 -21.05 -3.59
C SER A 109 -3.54 -19.74 -2.97
N ARG A 110 -3.54 -19.66 -1.64
CA ARG A 110 -2.98 -18.53 -0.89
C ARG A 110 -1.51 -18.31 -1.21
N ALA A 111 -0.72 -19.39 -1.20
CA ALA A 111 0.69 -19.33 -1.53
C ALA A 111 0.91 -18.84 -2.97
N GLN A 112 0.08 -19.30 -3.92
CA GLN A 112 0.12 -18.81 -5.31
C GLN A 112 -0.26 -17.34 -5.42
N LEU A 113 -1.24 -16.84 -4.66
CA LEU A 113 -1.59 -15.42 -4.63
C LEU A 113 -0.41 -14.57 -4.11
N THR A 114 0.23 -14.99 -3.03
CA THR A 114 1.42 -14.32 -2.49
C THR A 114 2.58 -14.36 -3.49
N THR A 115 2.86 -15.51 -4.10
CA THR A 115 3.85 -15.65 -5.17
C THR A 115 3.53 -14.70 -6.34
N LEU A 116 2.26 -14.60 -6.77
CA LEU A 116 1.85 -13.71 -7.85
C LEU A 116 2.15 -12.24 -7.52
N GLY A 117 1.91 -11.81 -6.28
CA GLY A 117 2.27 -10.48 -5.79
C GLY A 117 3.77 -10.23 -5.84
N ILE A 118 4.57 -11.19 -5.39
CA ILE A 118 6.03 -11.12 -5.36
C ILE A 118 6.63 -11.05 -6.77
N VAL A 119 6.18 -11.89 -7.71
CA VAL A 119 6.77 -11.96 -9.05
C VAL A 119 6.27 -10.85 -9.98
N SER A 120 5.18 -10.18 -9.58
CA SER A 120 4.66 -8.99 -10.25
C SER A 120 5.30 -7.74 -9.66
N LYS A 121 5.26 -6.64 -10.41
CA LYS A 121 5.81 -5.36 -9.97
C LYS A 121 5.16 -4.94 -8.64
N ASN A 122 5.99 -4.81 -7.63
CA ASN A 122 5.70 -4.26 -6.32
C ASN A 122 6.79 -3.24 -5.97
N ASP A 123 6.76 -2.70 -4.75
CA ASP A 123 7.72 -1.67 -4.32
C ASP A 123 9.14 -2.23 -4.10
N TYR A 124 9.29 -3.55 -3.90
CA TYR A 124 10.57 -4.20 -3.60
C TYR A 124 11.19 -4.91 -4.81
N SER A 125 10.42 -5.13 -5.88
CA SER A 125 10.86 -5.88 -7.04
C SER A 125 10.11 -5.46 -8.30
N SER A 126 10.85 -5.43 -9.41
CA SER A 126 10.28 -5.13 -10.72
C SER A 126 9.85 -6.41 -11.44
N ASN A 127 8.84 -6.27 -12.31
CA ASN A 127 8.51 -7.31 -13.29
C ASN A 127 9.77 -7.73 -14.07
N LEU A 128 9.88 -9.03 -14.36
CA LEU A 128 10.79 -9.48 -15.40
C LEU A 128 10.34 -8.94 -16.76
N THR A 129 11.31 -8.72 -17.65
CA THR A 129 11.06 -8.11 -18.96
C THR A 129 9.97 -8.85 -19.74
N ARG A 130 8.93 -8.11 -20.15
CA ARG A 130 7.73 -8.58 -20.88
C ARG A 130 6.82 -9.54 -20.10
N LEU A 131 7.03 -9.71 -18.79
CA LEU A 131 6.16 -10.49 -17.92
C LEU A 131 5.37 -9.55 -17.01
N GLY A 132 4.19 -9.13 -17.49
CA GLY A 132 3.22 -8.39 -16.69
C GLY A 132 2.33 -9.32 -15.86
N ILE A 133 1.49 -8.73 -14.99
CA ILE A 133 0.65 -9.47 -14.04
C ILE A 133 -0.20 -10.60 -14.68
N SER A 134 -0.72 -10.40 -15.89
CA SER A 134 -1.51 -11.43 -16.59
C SER A 134 -0.65 -12.62 -17.04
N ALA A 135 0.57 -12.37 -17.50
CA ALA A 135 1.50 -13.44 -17.88
C ALA A 135 1.98 -14.18 -16.63
N ASN A 136 2.36 -13.44 -15.58
CA ASN A 136 2.73 -14.01 -14.29
C ASN A 136 1.61 -14.86 -13.71
N TYR A 137 0.36 -14.40 -13.76
CA TYR A 137 -0.80 -15.15 -13.30
C TYR A 137 -0.95 -16.48 -14.03
N LYS A 138 -0.80 -16.51 -15.36
CA LYS A 138 -0.88 -17.76 -16.14
C LYS A 138 0.20 -18.76 -15.72
N ILE A 139 1.43 -18.27 -15.53
CA ILE A 139 2.56 -19.11 -15.10
C ILE A 139 2.30 -19.63 -13.68
N VAL A 140 2.05 -18.74 -12.71
CA VAL A 140 1.79 -19.08 -11.31
C VAL A 140 0.62 -20.06 -11.16
N LYS A 141 -0.47 -19.87 -11.91
CA LYS A 141 -1.62 -20.77 -11.91
C LYS A 141 -1.30 -22.18 -12.44
N SER A 142 -0.30 -22.30 -13.31
CA SER A 142 0.16 -23.58 -13.86
C SER A 142 1.15 -24.32 -12.97
N LEU A 143 1.68 -23.66 -11.91
CA LEU A 143 2.54 -24.29 -10.93
C LEU A 143 1.78 -25.28 -10.05
N GLU A 144 2.50 -26.04 -9.24
CA GLU A 144 1.92 -27.05 -8.35
C GLU A 144 0.90 -26.44 -7.38
N LYS A 145 -0.36 -26.88 -7.47
CA LYS A 145 -1.46 -26.33 -6.66
C LYS A 145 -1.41 -26.74 -5.20
N THR A 146 -0.83 -27.90 -4.92
CA THR A 146 -0.68 -28.46 -3.57
C THR A 146 0.48 -27.84 -2.80
N GLU A 147 1.36 -27.11 -3.47
CA GLU A 147 2.47 -26.43 -2.82
C GLU A 147 1.96 -25.23 -2.01
N THR A 148 2.32 -25.22 -0.73
CA THR A 148 1.97 -24.17 0.23
C THR A 148 3.15 -23.27 0.56
N ASP A 149 4.37 -23.68 0.21
CA ASP A 149 5.58 -22.91 0.42
C ASP A 149 5.82 -21.91 -0.73
N VAL A 150 5.70 -20.63 -0.40
CA VAL A 150 5.90 -19.52 -1.34
C VAL A 150 7.32 -19.53 -1.94
N GLN A 151 8.35 -19.93 -1.19
CA GLN A 151 9.72 -19.97 -1.70
C GLN A 151 9.89 -21.06 -2.77
N LYS A 152 9.28 -22.22 -2.55
CA LYS A 152 9.29 -23.29 -3.55
C LYS A 152 8.54 -22.89 -4.81
N LEU A 153 7.39 -22.21 -4.67
CA LEU A 153 6.66 -21.67 -5.82
C LEU A 153 7.47 -20.63 -6.61
N ILE A 154 8.23 -19.75 -5.93
CA ILE A 154 9.14 -18.81 -6.59
C ILE A 154 10.25 -19.57 -7.33
N GLN A 155 10.82 -20.62 -6.74
CA GLN A 155 11.82 -21.45 -7.42
C GLN A 155 11.24 -22.14 -8.65
N GLN A 156 10.03 -22.73 -8.55
CA GLN A 156 9.31 -23.30 -9.68
C GLN A 156 9.04 -22.26 -10.78
N TYR A 157 8.67 -21.03 -10.38
CA TYR A 157 8.48 -19.90 -11.30
C TYR A 157 9.77 -19.55 -12.05
N LEU A 158 10.91 -19.46 -11.35
CA LEU A 158 12.20 -19.09 -11.94
C LEU A 158 12.72 -20.12 -12.94
N VAL A 159 12.36 -21.40 -12.79
CA VAL A 159 12.74 -22.48 -13.72
C VAL A 159 11.71 -22.72 -14.84
N HIS A 160 10.59 -22.00 -14.84
CA HIS A 160 9.58 -22.09 -15.90
C HIS A 160 10.17 -21.62 -17.24
N SER A 161 9.84 -22.31 -18.33
CA SER A 161 10.41 -22.05 -19.68
C SER A 161 10.28 -20.59 -20.13
N ASP A 162 9.11 -20.00 -19.91
CA ASP A 162 8.83 -18.59 -20.26
C ASP A 162 9.62 -17.58 -19.41
N VAL A 163 10.14 -18.00 -18.25
CA VAL A 163 10.86 -17.18 -17.28
C VAL A 163 12.37 -17.33 -17.44
N VAL A 164 12.86 -18.56 -17.61
CA VAL A 164 14.30 -18.85 -17.80
C VAL A 164 14.88 -18.07 -18.98
N CYS A 165 14.12 -17.91 -20.07
CA CYS A 165 14.54 -17.14 -21.23
C CYS A 165 14.77 -15.64 -20.95
N LYS A 166 14.34 -15.14 -19.79
CA LYS A 166 14.56 -13.77 -19.32
C LYS A 166 15.83 -13.62 -18.50
N ASN A 167 16.51 -14.73 -18.19
CA ASN A 167 17.73 -14.78 -17.39
C ASN A 167 17.64 -13.99 -16.06
N PRO A 168 16.63 -14.29 -15.21
CA PRO A 168 16.49 -13.60 -13.93
C PRO A 168 17.65 -13.95 -12.99
N SER A 169 18.08 -12.98 -12.17
CA SER A 169 18.95 -13.29 -11.03
C SER A 169 18.21 -14.20 -10.05
N ALA A 170 18.91 -15.16 -9.44
CA ALA A 170 18.36 -15.99 -8.37
C ALA A 170 17.85 -15.16 -7.17
N THR A 171 18.40 -13.96 -6.98
CA THR A 171 18.05 -13.04 -5.89
C THR A 171 17.00 -11.99 -6.28
N HIS A 172 16.47 -12.02 -7.51
CA HIS A 172 15.62 -10.95 -8.06
C HIS A 172 14.40 -10.62 -7.18
N PHE A 173 13.81 -11.63 -6.54
CA PHE A 173 12.63 -11.49 -5.69
C PHE A 173 12.92 -11.55 -4.19
N GLN A 174 14.20 -11.54 -3.79
CA GLN A 174 14.58 -11.76 -2.39
C GLN A 174 14.08 -10.66 -1.44
N ALA A 175 14.07 -9.40 -1.87
CA ALA A 175 13.57 -8.30 -1.06
C ALA A 175 12.05 -8.40 -0.83
N ALA A 176 11.27 -8.65 -1.89
CA ALA A 176 9.83 -8.87 -1.79
C ALA A 176 9.49 -10.08 -0.92
N THR A 177 10.24 -11.19 -1.06
CA THR A 177 10.14 -12.35 -0.17
C THR A 177 10.33 -11.98 1.31
N LYS A 178 11.37 -11.20 1.62
CA LYS A 178 11.66 -10.78 3.00
C LYS A 178 10.50 -9.99 3.62
N VAL A 179 9.84 -9.15 2.83
CA VAL A 179 8.72 -8.33 3.31
C VAL A 179 7.43 -9.14 3.38
N PHE A 180 7.00 -9.78 2.29
CA PHE A 180 5.67 -10.39 2.22
C PHE A 180 5.57 -11.78 2.86
N VAL A 181 6.68 -12.51 2.97
CA VAL A 181 6.69 -13.86 3.57
C VAL A 181 7.27 -13.82 4.98
N HIS A 182 8.42 -13.16 5.15
CA HIS A 182 9.10 -13.14 6.44
C HIS A 182 8.73 -11.93 7.29
N ARG A 183 8.01 -10.95 6.74
CA ARG A 183 7.57 -9.73 7.45
C ARG A 183 8.74 -9.01 8.10
N THR A 184 9.88 -9.04 7.40
CA THR A 184 11.12 -8.39 7.84
C THR A 184 11.35 -7.11 7.06
N PHE A 185 11.74 -6.07 7.79
CA PHE A 185 11.98 -4.76 7.20
C PHE A 185 13.18 -4.75 6.26
N THR A 186 13.06 -3.99 5.17
CA THR A 186 14.18 -3.63 4.29
C THR A 186 14.76 -2.28 4.69
N ALA A 187 15.21 -2.11 5.94
CA ALA A 187 15.94 -0.90 6.31
C ALA A 187 17.42 -1.02 5.91
N PRO A 188 18.06 0.04 5.37
CA PRO A 188 19.51 0.17 5.35
C PRO A 188 20.02 0.44 6.77
N ASP A 189 21.22 -0.03 7.08
CA ASP A 189 21.92 0.22 8.35
C ASP A 189 21.83 1.70 8.77
N SER A 190 21.59 1.90 10.07
CA SER A 190 21.36 3.19 10.71
C SER A 190 22.61 4.07 10.74
N THR A 191 22.95 4.77 9.65
CA THR A 191 23.94 5.87 9.71
C THR A 191 23.69 6.94 8.64
N ILE A 192 22.71 7.83 8.84
CA ILE A 192 22.76 9.17 8.23
C ILE A 192 22.32 10.22 9.27
N PRO A 193 23.05 11.34 9.44
CA PRO A 193 22.91 12.25 10.58
C PRO A 193 21.66 13.11 10.52
N LEU A 194 21.14 13.43 11.72
CA LEU A 194 20.08 14.39 11.97
C LEU A 194 20.44 15.76 11.37
N HIS A 195 19.71 16.19 10.33
CA HIS A 195 19.79 17.56 9.85
C HIS A 195 18.78 18.39 10.63
N THR A 196 19.25 19.21 11.56
CA THR A 196 18.43 20.19 12.29
C THR A 196 18.12 21.39 11.38
N PRO A 197 16.86 21.77 11.15
CA PRO A 197 16.54 23.10 10.66
C PRO A 197 16.24 24.02 11.86
N GLY A 198 16.97 25.14 11.92
CA GLY A 198 16.72 26.21 12.86
C GLY A 198 15.39 26.95 12.59
N GLN A 199 14.76 27.30 13.71
CA GLN A 199 13.96 28.49 14.02
C GLN A 199 13.07 29.19 12.96
N GLU A 200 11.83 29.40 13.44
CA GLU A 200 10.88 30.49 13.19
C GLU A 200 10.00 30.44 11.94
N ALA A 201 8.72 30.07 12.17
CA ALA A 201 7.59 30.67 11.47
C ALA A 201 6.37 30.73 12.41
N THR A 202 5.74 31.89 12.42
CA THR A 202 4.75 32.42 13.36
C THR A 202 3.38 31.75 13.29
N ALA A 203 2.65 31.84 14.40
CA ALA A 203 1.28 31.38 14.57
C ALA A 203 0.31 32.13 13.65
N GLN A 204 0.00 31.57 12.47
CA GLN A 204 -1.09 32.01 11.60
C GLN A 204 -1.36 30.98 10.49
N ASP A 205 -1.77 29.75 10.83
CA ASP A 205 -2.31 28.82 9.80
C ASP A 205 -3.25 27.72 10.35
N SER A 206 -3.89 27.96 11.49
CA SER A 206 -4.73 26.98 12.21
C SER A 206 -6.12 26.74 11.59
N ALA A 207 -6.53 27.50 10.57
CA ALA A 207 -7.88 27.41 10.02
C ALA A 207 -8.02 26.42 8.84
N GLN A 208 -6.97 26.24 8.03
CA GLN A 208 -7.08 25.47 6.78
C GLN A 208 -6.73 23.98 6.95
N GLN A 209 -6.00 23.62 8.01
CA GLN A 209 -5.79 22.22 8.43
C GLN A 209 -7.03 21.59 9.07
N CYS A 210 -7.98 22.39 9.57
CA CYS A 210 -9.16 21.89 10.30
C CYS A 210 -10.18 21.17 9.37
N GLY A 211 -10.26 21.54 8.09
CA GLY A 211 -11.25 20.99 7.15
C GLY A 211 -10.95 19.56 6.67
N ALA A 212 -9.71 19.27 6.30
CA ALA A 212 -9.30 17.94 5.83
C ALA A 212 -9.35 16.91 6.98
N VAL A 213 -9.01 17.35 8.18
CA VAL A 213 -9.05 16.55 9.40
C VAL A 213 -10.51 16.18 9.74
N LYS A 214 -11.47 17.10 9.59
CA LYS A 214 -12.91 16.81 9.76
C LYS A 214 -13.46 15.77 8.75
N ASP A 215 -13.08 15.83 7.47
CA ASP A 215 -13.53 14.84 6.46
C ASP A 215 -12.99 13.42 6.75
N ILE A 216 -11.76 13.31 7.25
CA ILE A 216 -11.20 12.02 7.70
C ILE A 216 -12.01 11.47 8.87
N PHE A 217 -12.41 12.32 9.83
CA PHE A 217 -13.17 11.88 11.00
C PHE A 217 -14.60 11.44 10.69
N GLU A 218 -15.32 12.17 9.84
CA GLU A 218 -16.65 11.74 9.40
C GLU A 218 -16.59 10.37 8.72
N ARG A 219 -15.54 10.10 7.94
CA ARG A 219 -15.32 8.79 7.31
C ARG A 219 -14.96 7.69 8.30
N LEU A 220 -14.16 7.98 9.33
CA LEU A 220 -13.81 7.01 10.37
C LEU A 220 -15.03 6.63 11.21
N GLU A 221 -15.92 7.58 11.52
CA GLU A 221 -17.13 7.29 12.30
C GLU A 221 -18.17 6.51 11.48
N VAL A 222 -18.33 6.86 10.20
CA VAL A 222 -19.14 6.05 9.26
C VAL A 222 -18.60 4.62 9.18
N LEU A 223 -17.28 4.45 9.06
CA LEU A 223 -16.64 3.14 9.03
C LEU A 223 -16.87 2.36 10.34
N ARG A 224 -16.77 3.04 11.49
CA ARG A 224 -17.04 2.43 12.81
C ARG A 224 -18.47 1.90 12.91
N LEU A 225 -19.44 2.66 12.41
CA LEU A 225 -20.86 2.24 12.39
C LEU A 225 -21.06 1.05 11.45
N GLN A 226 -20.50 1.09 10.25
CA GLN A 226 -20.59 -0.01 9.28
C GLN A 226 -19.95 -1.31 9.80
N LEU A 227 -18.79 -1.23 10.47
CA LEU A 227 -18.15 -2.39 11.10
C LEU A 227 -18.94 -2.97 12.27
N ARG A 228 -19.75 -2.16 12.97
CA ARG A 228 -20.65 -2.65 14.03
C ARG A 228 -21.86 -3.38 13.47
N GLU A 229 -22.35 -2.96 12.31
CA GLU A 229 -23.49 -3.58 11.64
C GLU A 229 -23.11 -4.90 10.95
N SER A 230 -21.88 -5.03 10.42
CA SER A 230 -21.41 -6.26 9.77
C SER A 230 -21.04 -7.40 10.73
N LYS A 231 -20.89 -7.11 12.03
CA LYS A 231 -20.63 -8.12 13.08
C LYS A 231 -21.91 -8.68 13.73
N LYS A 232 -23.10 -8.27 13.29
CA LYS A 232 -24.41 -8.82 13.71
C LYS A 232 -24.92 -9.83 12.68
#